data_AF-A0A6N7WPW4-F1
#
_entry.id   AF-A0A6N7WPW4-F1
#
_cell.length_a   1.000
_cell.length_b   1.000
_cell.length_c   1.000
_cell.angle_alpha   90.00
_cell.angle_beta   90.00
_cell.angle_gamma   90.00
#
_symmetry.space_group_name_H-M   'P 1'
#
loop_
_entity.id
_entity.type
_entity.pdbx_description
1 polymer ?
#
loop_
_entity_poly.entity_id
_entity_poly.type
_entity_poly.pdbx_seq_one_letter_code
_entity_poly.pdbx_strand_id
1 'polypeptide(L)'
;MNNLTERAFAKALKDIMQDKSFDKVTVTELVKKLNVNRQTFYYHFNDLYDLLERIYIMDGDTILNQAANSGTWQEELLAIFHYIQDNRQFVCNTYYSVNRNYLEHFLYDRIYRFINPIVQEKHPNLSGTELDCRVNFYKYALVGFVLDWIDSGLKENPEALAQHISRVLEQYN
;
A
#
# COMPACT_ATOMS: atom_id res chain seq x y z
N MET A 1 19.81 4.74 10.44
CA MET A 1 19.01 5.98 10.54
C MET A 1 17.90 5.76 11.55
N ASN A 2 17.56 6.76 12.36
CA ASN A 2 16.78 6.57 13.58
C ASN A 2 15.28 6.39 13.25
N ASN A 3 14.86 5.14 13.06
CA ASN A 3 13.50 4.69 12.72
C ASN A 3 12.41 5.29 13.63
N LEU A 4 12.79 5.70 14.85
CA LEU A 4 11.89 6.34 15.82
C LEU A 4 11.30 7.66 15.32
N THR A 5 12.09 8.54 14.70
CA THR A 5 11.59 9.84 14.22
C THR A 5 10.66 9.66 13.02
N GLU A 6 11.01 8.79 12.08
CA GLU A 6 10.16 8.44 10.94
C GLU A 6 8.82 7.86 11.42
N ARG A 7 8.83 6.94 12.38
CA ARG A 7 7.61 6.40 13.02
C ARG A 7 6.78 7.47 13.72
N ALA A 8 7.42 8.45 14.37
CA ALA A 8 6.71 9.55 15.02
C ALA A 8 5.99 10.43 13.99
N PHE A 9 6.64 10.77 12.87
CA PHE A 9 6.00 11.47 11.75
C PHE A 9 4.89 10.66 11.09
N ALA A 10 5.10 9.36 10.89
CA ALA A 10 4.09 8.44 10.37
C ALA A 10 2.82 8.44 11.24
N LYS A 11 3.00 8.27 12.56
CA LYS A 11 1.89 8.34 13.53
C LYS A 11 1.22 9.71 13.51
N ALA A 12 2.00 10.79 13.51
CA ALA A 12 1.45 12.14 13.50
C ALA A 12 0.59 12.41 12.25
N LEU A 13 1.02 11.92 11.08
CA LEU A 13 0.25 12.03 9.84
C LEU A 13 -1.04 11.22 9.92
N LYS A 14 -0.98 9.94 10.32
CA LYS A 14 -2.17 9.09 10.49
C LYS A 14 -3.20 9.67 11.47
N ASP A 15 -2.73 10.27 12.57
CA ASP A 15 -3.58 10.92 13.56
C ASP A 15 -4.29 12.15 12.97
N ILE A 16 -3.54 13.05 12.31
CA ILE A 16 -4.13 14.27 11.69
C ILE A 16 -5.13 13.88 10.60
N MET A 17 -4.84 12.80 9.87
CA MET A 17 -5.70 12.28 8.82
C MET A 17 -6.93 11.54 9.33
N GLN A 18 -7.16 11.44 10.64
CA GLN A 18 -8.47 11.02 11.14
C GLN A 18 -9.53 12.10 10.89
N ASP A 19 -9.13 13.38 10.91
CA ASP A 19 -10.06 14.51 10.86
C ASP A 19 -10.14 15.18 9.47
N LYS A 20 -9.18 14.91 8.57
CA LYS A 20 -9.12 15.55 7.25
C LYS A 20 -8.37 14.74 6.18
N SER A 21 -8.63 15.07 4.92
CA SER A 21 -7.96 14.49 3.76
C SER A 21 -6.49 14.89 3.67
N PHE A 22 -5.69 14.04 3.00
CA PHE A 22 -4.24 14.19 2.88
C PHE A 22 -3.82 15.55 2.29
N ASP A 23 -4.52 16.05 1.27
CA ASP A 23 -4.23 17.31 0.59
C ASP A 23 -4.41 18.57 1.47
N LYS A 24 -5.03 18.42 2.64
CA LYS A 24 -5.23 19.49 3.64
C LYS A 24 -4.21 19.44 4.78
N VAL A 25 -3.32 18.45 4.78
CA VAL A 25 -2.26 18.35 5.80
C VAL A 25 -1.09 19.24 5.39
N THR A 26 -0.45 19.87 6.36
CA THR A 26 0.77 20.67 6.14
C THR A 26 1.94 20.17 6.98
N VAL A 27 3.17 20.35 6.49
CA VAL A 27 4.40 20.08 7.26
C VAL A 27 4.39 20.86 8.59
N THR A 28 3.86 22.10 8.57
CA THR A 28 3.76 22.93 9.77
C THR A 28 2.92 22.28 10.88
N GLU A 29 1.83 21.61 10.53
CA GLU A 29 0.99 20.93 11.51
C GLU A 29 1.69 19.70 12.10
N LEU A 30 2.39 18.93 11.27
CA LEU A 30 3.14 17.76 11.73
C LEU A 30 4.23 18.16 12.73
N VAL A 31 5.05 19.16 12.39
CA VAL A 31 6.15 19.58 13.26
C VAL A 31 5.65 20.25 14.54
N LYS A 32 4.50 20.95 14.49
CA LYS A 32 3.81 21.46 15.69
C LYS A 32 3.32 20.33 16.58
N LYS A 33 2.65 19.31 16.02
CA LYS A 33 2.15 18.15 16.77
C LYS A 33 3.27 17.38 17.46
N LEU A 34 4.45 17.30 16.84
CA LEU A 34 5.63 16.61 17.39
C LEU A 34 6.57 17.50 18.21
N ASN A 35 6.29 18.81 18.31
CA ASN A 35 7.15 19.79 18.96
C ASN A 35 8.60 19.77 18.42
N VAL A 36 8.75 19.72 17.10
CA VAL A 36 10.03 19.78 16.39
C VAL A 36 10.04 20.93 15.39
N ASN A 37 11.20 21.22 14.79
CA ASN A 37 11.30 22.24 13.76
C ASN A 37 11.10 21.65 12.35
N ARG A 38 10.90 22.51 11.35
CA ARG A 38 10.75 22.08 9.94
C ARG A 38 12.01 21.41 9.38
N GLN A 39 13.20 21.79 9.85
CA GLN A 39 14.45 21.16 9.40
C GLN A 39 14.50 19.69 9.80
N THR A 40 13.94 19.31 10.96
CA THR A 40 13.81 17.91 11.37
C THR A 40 12.94 17.12 10.40
N PHE A 41 11.83 17.69 9.90
CA PHE A 41 11.02 17.03 8.88
C PHE A 41 11.83 16.86 7.58
N TYR A 42 12.43 17.94 7.08
CA TYR A 42 13.16 17.92 5.80
C TYR A 42 14.48 17.14 5.83
N TYR A 43 14.97 16.80 7.03
CA TYR A 43 16.07 15.86 7.19
C TYR A 43 15.65 14.42 6.83
N HIS A 44 14.38 14.06 7.04
CA HIS A 44 13.86 12.71 6.81
C HIS A 44 13.05 12.58 5.52
N PHE A 45 12.36 13.65 5.09
CA PHE A 45 11.40 13.61 3.99
C PHE A 45 11.51 14.84 3.11
N ASN A 46 11.44 14.66 1.80
CA ASN A 46 11.43 15.77 0.84
C ASN A 46 10.12 16.57 0.94
N ASP A 47 9.00 15.88 1.09
CA ASP A 47 7.66 16.46 1.24
C ASP A 47 6.70 15.48 1.93
N LEU A 48 5.40 15.81 1.95
CA LEU A 48 4.37 14.97 2.54
C LEU A 48 4.11 13.68 1.77
N TYR A 49 4.36 13.67 0.46
CA TYR A 49 4.18 12.48 -0.38
C TYR A 49 5.29 11.46 -0.11
N ASP A 50 6.52 11.92 0.07
CA ASP A 50 7.64 11.08 0.52
C ASP A 50 7.37 10.44 1.89
N LEU A 51 6.83 11.21 2.84
CA LEU A 51 6.34 10.65 4.11
C LEU A 51 5.21 9.62 3.89
N LEU A 52 4.27 9.90 3.00
CA LEU A 52 3.14 9.00 2.71
C LEU A 52 3.62 7.67 2.13
N GLU A 53 4.50 7.71 1.13
CA GLU A 53 5.14 6.53 0.55
C GLU A 53 5.92 5.75 1.61
N ARG A 54 6.67 6.45 2.47
CA ARG A 54 7.41 5.83 3.55
C ARG A 54 6.50 5.07 4.52
N ILE A 55 5.33 5.63 4.85
CA ILE A 55 4.33 4.95 5.70
C ILE A 55 3.88 3.65 5.05
N TYR A 56 3.46 3.69 3.78
CA TYR A 56 2.98 2.49 3.10
C TYR A 56 4.07 1.42 2.94
N ILE A 57 5.33 1.81 2.72
CA ILE A 57 6.46 0.88 2.70
C ILE A 57 6.65 0.24 4.07
N MET A 58 6.71 1.04 5.14
CA MET A 58 6.91 0.52 6.50
C MET A 58 5.79 -0.42 6.96
N ASP A 59 4.54 -0.05 6.68
CA ASP A 59 3.39 -0.86 7.01
C ASP A 59 3.37 -2.13 6.16
N GLY A 60 3.57 -1.99 4.84
CA GLY A 60 3.66 -3.10 3.89
C GLY A 60 4.74 -4.11 4.26
N ASP A 61 5.94 -3.64 4.62
CA ASP A 61 7.03 -4.51 5.06
C ASP A 61 6.70 -5.19 6.39
N THR A 62 5.99 -4.52 7.31
CA THR A 62 5.56 -5.15 8.57
C THR A 62 4.56 -6.28 8.31
N ILE A 63 3.58 -6.04 7.43
CA ILE A 63 2.54 -7.01 7.07
C ILE A 63 3.16 -8.20 6.34
N LEU A 64 3.96 -7.95 5.30
CA LEU A 64 4.57 -9.00 4.50
C LEU A 64 5.59 -9.81 5.30
N ASN A 65 6.36 -9.19 6.20
CA ASN A 65 7.25 -9.96 7.08
C ASN A 65 6.46 -10.83 8.08
N GLN A 66 5.27 -10.43 8.50
CA GLN A 66 4.42 -11.27 9.34
C GLN A 66 3.81 -12.43 8.54
N ALA A 67 3.34 -12.16 7.32
CA ALA A 67 2.74 -13.16 6.43
C ALA A 67 3.76 -14.14 5.81
N ALA A 68 4.97 -13.69 5.51
CA ALA A 68 6.06 -14.54 5.01
C ALA A 68 6.50 -15.61 6.03
N ASN A 69 6.21 -15.38 7.32
CA ASN A 69 6.42 -16.38 8.37
C ASN A 69 5.23 -17.36 8.50
N SER A 70 4.09 -17.08 7.85
CA SER A 70 2.85 -17.85 8.01
C SER A 70 2.48 -18.71 6.81
N GLY A 71 2.83 -18.34 5.56
CA GLY A 71 2.44 -19.19 4.42
C GLY A 71 2.41 -18.53 3.03
N THR A 72 1.35 -18.87 2.29
CA THR A 72 1.24 -18.73 0.82
C THR A 72 0.97 -17.30 0.33
N TRP A 73 1.14 -17.02 -0.97
CA TRP A 73 0.83 -15.69 -1.55
C TRP A 73 -0.63 -15.23 -1.32
N GLN A 74 -1.56 -16.16 -1.13
CA GLN A 74 -2.94 -15.87 -0.78
C GLN A 74 -3.05 -15.28 0.63
N GLU A 75 -2.22 -15.72 1.57
CA GLU A 75 -2.14 -15.15 2.92
C GLU A 75 -1.54 -13.74 2.88
N GLU A 76 -0.51 -13.53 2.05
CA GLU A 76 0.07 -12.21 1.84
C GLU A 76 -0.96 -11.24 1.22
N LEU A 77 -1.75 -11.70 0.24
CA LEU A 77 -2.85 -10.94 -0.35
C LEU A 77 -3.93 -10.59 0.69
N LEU A 78 -4.34 -11.58 1.50
CA LEU A 78 -5.32 -11.37 2.56
C LEU A 78 -4.83 -10.36 3.61
N ALA A 79 -3.54 -10.43 3.98
CA ALA A 79 -2.93 -9.51 4.92
C ALA A 79 -2.95 -8.05 4.41
N ILE A 80 -2.78 -7.84 3.10
CA ILE A 80 -2.95 -6.53 2.46
C ILE A 80 -4.40 -6.03 2.61
N PHE A 81 -5.39 -6.88 2.37
CA PHE A 81 -6.80 -6.49 2.52
C PHE A 81 -7.15 -6.15 3.97
N HIS A 82 -6.67 -6.93 4.95
CA HIS A 82 -6.85 -6.59 6.37
C HIS A 82 -6.20 -5.25 6.74
N TYR A 83 -4.98 -4.98 6.27
CA TYR A 83 -4.35 -3.68 6.52
C TYR A 83 -5.18 -2.52 5.97
N ILE A 84 -5.68 -2.65 4.74
CA ILE A 84 -6.52 -1.62 4.12
C ILE A 84 -7.80 -1.42 4.95
N GLN A 85 -8.42 -2.49 5.45
CA GLN A 85 -9.60 -2.42 6.30
C GLN A 85 -9.29 -1.75 7.65
N ASP A 86 -8.24 -2.17 8.34
CA ASP A 86 -7.82 -1.66 9.65
C ASP A 86 -7.37 -0.19 9.57
N ASN A 87 -6.86 0.23 8.42
CA ASN A 87 -6.42 1.60 8.15
C ASN A 87 -7.38 2.35 7.21
N ARG A 88 -8.66 1.93 7.16
CA ARG A 88 -9.69 2.46 6.24
C ARG A 88 -9.69 3.98 6.13
N GLN A 89 -9.69 4.69 7.26
CA GLN A 89 -9.77 6.15 7.25
C GLN A 89 -8.54 6.78 6.55
N PHE A 90 -7.36 6.27 6.85
CA PHE A 90 -6.11 6.72 6.23
C PHE A 90 -6.09 6.41 4.74
N VAL A 91 -6.38 5.16 4.36
CA VAL A 91 -6.39 4.72 2.96
C VAL A 91 -7.41 5.51 2.15
N CYS A 92 -8.66 5.62 2.61
CA CYS A 92 -9.69 6.41 1.94
C CYS A 92 -9.29 7.90 1.82
N ASN A 93 -8.71 8.50 2.87
CA ASN A 93 -8.31 9.91 2.82
C ASN A 93 -7.13 10.19 1.88
N THR A 94 -6.32 9.18 1.58
CA THR A 94 -5.31 9.27 0.51
C THR A 94 -5.93 9.06 -0.86
N TYR A 95 -6.82 8.08 -0.99
CA TYR A 95 -7.47 7.70 -2.25
C TYR A 95 -8.39 8.81 -2.81
N TYR A 96 -9.21 9.42 -1.96
CA TYR A 96 -10.10 10.52 -2.33
C TYR A 96 -9.41 11.89 -2.34
N SER A 97 -8.09 11.94 -2.15
CA SER A 97 -7.35 13.20 -2.25
C SER A 97 -7.26 13.66 -3.71
N VAL A 98 -7.02 14.97 -3.91
CA VAL A 98 -6.84 15.58 -5.24
C VAL A 98 -5.72 14.91 -6.05
N ASN A 99 -4.82 14.17 -5.39
CA ASN A 99 -3.69 13.50 -6.02
C ASN A 99 -3.78 11.96 -5.95
N ARG A 100 -4.97 11.41 -6.22
CA ARG A 100 -5.22 9.96 -6.41
C ARG A 100 -4.17 9.27 -7.29
N ASN A 101 -3.71 9.96 -8.34
CA ASN A 101 -2.71 9.43 -9.27
C ASN A 101 -1.43 8.97 -8.54
N TYR A 102 -1.00 9.68 -7.50
CA TYR A 102 0.20 9.30 -6.75
C TYR A 102 0.02 7.95 -6.05
N LEU A 103 -1.13 7.74 -5.41
CA LEU A 103 -1.46 6.46 -4.77
C LEU A 103 -1.53 5.32 -5.80
N GLU A 104 -2.14 5.57 -6.96
CA GLU A 104 -2.21 4.55 -8.01
C GLU A 104 -0.82 4.13 -8.52
N HIS A 105 0.07 5.08 -8.80
CA HIS A 105 1.45 4.77 -9.21
C HIS A 105 2.19 3.95 -8.15
N PHE A 106 2.06 4.35 -6.88
CA PHE A 106 2.62 3.60 -5.76
C PHE A 106 2.09 2.15 -5.70
N LEU A 107 0.76 1.97 -5.85
CA LEU A 107 0.14 0.65 -5.85
C LEU A 107 0.62 -0.22 -7.02
N TYR A 108 0.74 0.35 -8.22
CA TYR A 108 1.28 -0.37 -9.38
C TYR A 108 2.70 -0.87 -9.12
N ASP A 109 3.58 -0.02 -8.59
CA ASP A 109 4.97 -0.39 -8.31
C ASP A 109 5.08 -1.43 -7.21
N ARG A 110 4.27 -1.31 -6.14
CA ARG A 110 4.31 -2.26 -5.03
C ARG A 110 3.74 -3.62 -5.43
N ILE A 111 2.60 -3.64 -6.12
CA ILE A 111 1.96 -4.88 -6.58
C ILE A 111 2.81 -5.56 -7.65
N TYR A 112 3.50 -4.81 -8.53
CA TYR A 112 4.46 -5.38 -9.46
C TYR A 112 5.56 -6.17 -8.73
N ARG A 113 6.17 -5.57 -7.69
CA ARG A 113 7.23 -6.23 -6.90
C ARG A 113 6.73 -7.45 -6.13
N PHE A 114 5.46 -7.42 -5.70
CA PHE A 114 4.79 -8.55 -5.06
C PHE A 114 4.54 -9.70 -6.04
N ILE A 115 3.99 -9.41 -7.23
CA ILE A 115 3.57 -10.42 -8.20
C ILE A 115 4.72 -11.00 -9.01
N ASN A 116 5.72 -10.20 -9.37
CA ASN A 116 6.82 -10.65 -10.20
C ASN A 116 7.49 -11.95 -9.72
N PRO A 117 7.91 -12.09 -8.44
CA PRO A 117 8.52 -13.34 -7.97
C PRO A 117 7.54 -14.52 -8.02
N ILE A 118 6.25 -14.31 -7.71
CA ILE A 118 5.22 -15.37 -7.76
C ILE A 118 5.04 -15.89 -9.18
N VAL A 119 4.99 -14.99 -10.17
CA VAL A 119 4.85 -15.39 -11.59
C VAL A 119 6.10 -16.10 -12.08
N GLN A 120 7.30 -15.63 -11.72
CA GLN A 120 8.55 -16.28 -12.08
C GLN A 120 8.67 -17.68 -11.48
N GLU A 121 8.25 -17.87 -10.22
CA GLU A 121 8.25 -19.18 -9.57
C GLU A 121 7.32 -20.18 -10.27
N LYS A 122 6.10 -19.73 -10.62
CA LYS A 122 5.11 -20.59 -11.29
C LYS A 122 5.42 -20.86 -12.76
N HIS A 123 6.09 -19.92 -13.42
CA HIS A 123 6.39 -19.97 -14.85
C HIS A 123 7.89 -19.78 -15.13
N PRO A 124 8.77 -20.69 -14.67
CA PRO A 124 10.23 -20.50 -14.73
C PRO A 124 10.80 -20.45 -16.16
N ASN A 125 10.03 -20.91 -17.15
CA ASN A 125 10.41 -20.91 -18.55
C ASN A 125 10.01 -19.61 -19.29
N LEU A 126 9.19 -18.75 -18.68
CA LEU A 126 8.81 -17.47 -19.27
C LEU A 126 9.91 -16.44 -19.08
N SER A 127 10.17 -15.63 -20.11
CA SER A 127 11.16 -14.55 -20.05
C SER A 127 10.81 -13.42 -21.01
N GLY A 128 11.48 -12.28 -20.85
CA GLY A 128 11.27 -11.09 -21.66
C GLY A 128 9.82 -10.61 -21.68
N THR A 129 9.34 -10.19 -22.84
CA THR A 129 8.02 -9.56 -23.00
C THR A 129 6.86 -10.44 -22.53
N GLU A 130 6.94 -11.76 -22.67
CA GLU A 130 5.85 -12.66 -22.27
C GLU A 130 5.69 -12.71 -20.74
N LEU A 131 6.81 -12.78 -20.02
CA LEU A 131 6.83 -12.66 -18.56
C LEU A 131 6.28 -11.30 -18.12
N ASP A 132 6.77 -10.21 -18.73
CA ASP A 132 6.33 -8.85 -18.40
C ASP A 132 4.83 -8.67 -18.64
N CYS A 133 4.30 -9.20 -19.74
CA CYS A 133 2.85 -9.18 -20.03
C CYS A 133 2.06 -9.92 -18.94
N ARG A 134 2.55 -11.08 -18.48
CA ARG A 134 1.88 -11.86 -17.43
C ARG A 134 1.90 -11.13 -16.09
N VAL A 135 3.05 -10.61 -15.68
CA VAL A 135 3.18 -9.82 -14.44
C VAL A 135 2.28 -8.59 -14.51
N ASN A 136 2.27 -7.88 -15.64
CA ASN A 136 1.43 -6.71 -15.85
C ASN A 136 -0.06 -7.04 -15.79
N PHE A 137 -0.50 -8.15 -16.39
CA PHE A 137 -1.90 -8.59 -16.31
C PHE A 137 -2.36 -8.74 -14.86
N TYR A 138 -1.62 -9.50 -14.05
CA TYR A 138 -1.93 -9.70 -12.64
C TYR A 138 -1.82 -8.40 -11.83
N LYS A 139 -0.82 -7.57 -12.11
CA LYS A 139 -0.67 -6.25 -11.49
C LYS A 139 -1.89 -5.37 -11.71
N TYR A 140 -2.31 -5.21 -12.97
CA TYR A 140 -3.47 -4.38 -13.30
C TYR A 140 -4.77 -4.95 -12.70
N ALA A 141 -4.96 -6.27 -12.72
CA ALA A 141 -6.12 -6.92 -12.12
C ALA A 141 -6.19 -6.66 -10.61
N LEU A 142 -5.10 -6.90 -9.87
CA LEU A 142 -5.05 -6.70 -8.42
C LEU A 142 -5.22 -5.23 -8.01
N VAL A 143 -4.56 -4.30 -8.71
CA VAL A 143 -4.78 -2.87 -8.46
C VAL A 143 -6.25 -2.52 -8.71
N GLY A 144 -6.83 -2.98 -9.81
CA GLY A 144 -8.25 -2.77 -10.11
C GLY A 144 -9.17 -3.24 -8.99
N PHE A 145 -9.00 -4.49 -8.52
CA PHE A 145 -9.80 -5.02 -7.41
C PHE A 145 -9.65 -4.21 -6.11
N VAL A 146 -8.43 -3.76 -5.78
CA VAL A 146 -8.19 -2.93 -4.59
C VAL A 146 -8.89 -1.58 -4.71
N LEU A 147 -8.76 -0.90 -5.87
CA LEU A 147 -9.40 0.41 -6.09
C LEU A 147 -10.92 0.30 -6.09
N ASP A 148 -11.49 -0.70 -6.77
CA ASP A 148 -12.93 -0.97 -6.78
C ASP A 148 -13.47 -1.25 -5.37
N TRP A 149 -12.71 -2.00 -4.56
CA TRP A 149 -13.10 -2.28 -3.18
C TRP A 149 -13.11 -1.00 -2.33
N ILE A 150 -12.13 -0.10 -2.50
CA ILE A 150 -12.10 1.21 -1.83
C ILE A 150 -13.27 2.09 -2.30
N ASP A 151 -13.55 2.14 -3.61
CA ASP A 151 -14.68 2.89 -4.20
C ASP A 151 -16.03 2.38 -3.69
N SER A 152 -16.16 1.07 -3.46
CA SER A 152 -17.36 0.47 -2.89
C SER A 152 -17.59 0.87 -1.43
N GLY A 153 -16.59 1.46 -0.77
CA GLY A 153 -16.58 1.78 0.66
C GLY A 153 -16.11 0.62 1.54
N LEU A 154 -15.33 -0.32 0.99
CA LEU A 154 -14.85 -1.55 1.63
C LEU A 154 -15.99 -2.46 2.11
N LYS A 155 -17.02 -2.64 1.28
CA LYS A 155 -18.24 -3.39 1.65
C LYS A 155 -18.03 -4.89 1.73
N GLU A 156 -17.20 -5.44 0.83
CA GLU A 156 -16.93 -6.88 0.81
C GLU A 156 -15.98 -7.26 1.95
N ASN A 157 -16.20 -8.44 2.52
CA ASN A 157 -15.34 -8.99 3.56
C ASN A 157 -13.96 -9.39 2.95
N PRO A 158 -12.83 -9.05 3.60
CA PRO A 158 -11.49 -9.35 3.10
C PRO A 158 -11.26 -10.81 2.72
N GLU A 159 -11.71 -11.74 3.54
CA GLU A 159 -11.51 -13.17 3.34
C GLU A 159 -12.25 -13.66 2.10
N ALA A 160 -13.50 -13.22 1.91
CA ALA A 160 -14.28 -13.53 0.71
C ALA A 160 -13.63 -12.94 -0.55
N LEU A 161 -13.24 -11.67 -0.49
CA LEU A 161 -12.63 -10.98 -1.64
C LEU A 161 -11.29 -11.61 -2.02
N ALA A 162 -10.41 -11.87 -1.05
CA ALA A 162 -9.14 -12.55 -1.27
C ALA A 162 -9.37 -13.94 -1.88
N GLN A 163 -10.33 -14.71 -1.35
CA GLN A 163 -10.65 -16.03 -1.90
C GLN A 163 -11.17 -15.97 -3.34
N HIS A 164 -12.06 -15.03 -3.66
CA HIS A 164 -12.58 -14.84 -5.01
C HIS A 164 -11.46 -14.49 -6.00
N ILE A 165 -10.62 -13.51 -5.65
CA ILE A 165 -9.49 -13.11 -6.47
C ILE A 165 -8.52 -14.27 -6.63
N SER A 166 -8.16 -14.97 -5.55
CA SER A 166 -7.24 -16.10 -5.62
C SER A 166 -7.72 -17.20 -6.58
N ARG A 167 -9.00 -17.56 -6.54
CA ARG A 167 -9.58 -18.54 -7.47
C ARG A 167 -9.50 -18.06 -8.92
N VAL A 168 -9.79 -16.78 -9.19
CA VAL A 168 -9.68 -16.23 -10.55
C VAL A 168 -8.22 -16.30 -11.03
N LEU A 169 -7.26 -15.91 -10.19
CA LEU A 169 -5.85 -15.91 -10.57
C LEU A 169 -5.24 -17.31 -10.68
N GLU A 170 -5.81 -18.31 -10.00
CA GLU A 170 -5.42 -19.72 -10.15
C GLU A 170 -5.91 -20.33 -11.47
N GLN A 171 -7.05 -19.88 -12.02
CA GLN A 171 -7.59 -20.38 -13.28
C GLN A 171 -6.74 -19.99 -14.52
N TYR A 172 -5.92 -18.93 -14.39
CA TYR A 172 -5.02 -18.46 -15.44
C TYR A 172 -3.54 -18.82 -15.16
N ASN A 173 -3.28 -19.65 -14.14
CA ASN A 173 -1.97 -20.25 -13.85
C ASN A 173 -1.82 -21.61 -14.51
#